data_AF-A0ABD5FP60-F1
#
_entry.id   AF-A0ABD5FP60-F1
#
_cell.length_a   1.000
_cell.length_b   1.000
_cell.length_c   1.000
_cell.angle_alpha   90.00
_cell.angle_beta   90.00
_cell.angle_gamma   90.00
#
_symmetry.space_group_name_H-M   'P 1'
#
loop_
_entity.id
_entity.type
_entity.pdbx_description
1 polymer ?
#
loop_
_entity_poly.entity_id
_entity_poly.type
_entity_poly.pdbx_seq_one_letter_code
_entity_poly.pdbx_strand_id
1 'polypeptide(L)' 'MNKVFKTVTFGNLPLKVNPEVSKFIKEKDTAEIKAEVNLETGAVRLFIDPEELKKLK' A
#
# COMPACT_ATOMS: atom_id res chain seq x y z
N MET A 1 5.41 20.62 -1.65
CA MET A 1 4.42 20.16 -0.64
C MET A 1 4.15 18.67 -0.84
N ASN A 2 4.32 17.83 0.19
CA ASN A 2 4.07 16.39 0.11
C ASN A 2 2.70 16.02 0.68
N LYS A 3 2.02 15.04 0.07
CA LYS A 3 0.74 14.50 0.56
C LYS A 3 0.71 12.98 0.40
N VAL A 4 0.15 12.30 1.40
CA VAL A 4 -0.02 10.84 1.40
C VAL A 4 -1.40 10.47 0.88
N PHE A 5 -1.44 9.51 -0.03
CA PHE A 5 -2.67 8.98 -0.63
C PHE A 5 -2.77 7.46 -0.43
N LYS A 6 -4.01 6.98 -0.30
CA LYS A 6 -4.30 5.55 -0.42
C LYS A 6 -4.14 5.13 -1.87
N THR A 7 -3.47 4.01 -2.11
CA THR A 7 -3.35 3.48 -3.47
C THR A 7 -4.45 2.49 -3.75
N VAL A 8 -4.93 2.48 -5.00
CA VAL A 8 -5.99 1.59 -5.45
C VAL A 8 -5.59 0.90 -6.74
N THR A 9 -6.05 -0.33 -6.92
CA THR A 9 -5.98 -1.05 -8.19
C THR A 9 -7.09 -0.57 -9.13
N PHE A 10 -7.02 -1.04 -10.38
CA PHE A 10 -8.12 -0.88 -11.31
C PHE A 10 -9.39 -1.54 -10.74
N GLY A 11 -10.45 -0.75 -10.53
CA GLY A 11 -11.67 -1.18 -9.82
C GLY A 11 -11.81 -0.65 -8.38
N ASN A 12 -10.97 0.31 -7.96
CA ASN A 12 -11.05 1.00 -6.66
C ASN A 12 -10.81 0.13 -5.41
N LEU A 13 -10.20 -1.05 -5.58
CA LEU A 13 -9.79 -1.88 -4.45
C LEU A 13 -8.42 -1.40 -3.92
N PRO A 14 -8.14 -1.42 -2.61
CA PRO A 14 -6.83 -1.05 -2.10
C PRO A 14 -5.72 -1.91 -2.71
N LEU A 15 -4.63 -1.29 -3.16
CA LEU A 15 -3.45 -2.03 -3.61
C LEU A 15 -2.75 -2.60 -2.38
N LYS A 16 -2.69 -3.92 -2.32
CA LYS A 16 -2.17 -4.69 -1.19
C LYS A 16 -1.03 -5.61 -1.65
N VAL A 17 -0.05 -5.83 -0.78
CA VAL A 17 1.01 -6.82 -0.99
C VAL A 17 0.94 -7.91 0.06
N ASN A 18 1.22 -9.14 -0.35
CA ASN A 18 1.45 -10.28 0.53
C ASN A 18 2.94 -10.65 0.44
N PRO A 19 3.70 -10.65 1.55
CA PRO A 19 5.10 -11.07 1.54
C PRO A 19 5.25 -12.59 1.32
N GLU A 20 4.21 -13.38 1.58
CA GLU A 20 4.19 -14.81 1.33
C GLU A 20 3.63 -15.11 -0.07
N VAL A 21 4.38 -15.89 -0.87
CA VAL A 21 3.89 -16.45 -2.14
C VAL A 21 2.97 -17.64 -1.84
N SER A 22 1.87 -17.41 -1.14
CA SER A 22 0.89 -18.45 -0.80
C SER A 22 -0.31 -18.38 -1.72
N LYS A 23 -0.80 -19.55 -2.16
CA LYS A 23 -1.98 -19.67 -3.05
C LYS A 23 -3.29 -19.22 -2.39
N PHE A 24 -3.29 -18.98 -1.09
CA PHE A 24 -4.46 -18.52 -0.32
C PHE A 24 -4.13 -17.21 0.39
N ILE A 25 -4.48 -16.09 -0.23
CA ILE A 25 -4.33 -14.75 0.34
C ILE A 25 -5.51 -14.51 1.31
N LYS A 26 -5.26 -14.45 2.62
CA LYS A 26 -6.24 -13.94 3.60
C LYS A 26 -5.97 -12.46 3.82
N GLU A 27 -7.01 -11.67 4.12
CA GLU A 27 -6.85 -10.23 4.32
C GLU A 27 -5.83 -9.85 5.39
N LYS A 28 -5.71 -10.66 6.46
CA LYS A 28 -4.73 -10.48 7.52
C LYS A 28 -3.28 -10.68 7.06
N ASP A 29 -3.06 -11.39 5.97
CA ASP A 29 -1.72 -11.69 5.42
C ASP A 29 -1.32 -10.65 4.36
N THR A 30 -1.99 -9.49 4.34
CA THR A 30 -1.76 -8.43 3.37
C THR A 30 -1.54 -7.08 4.04
N ALA A 31 -0.69 -6.25 3.43
CA ALA A 31 -0.46 -4.87 3.84
C ALA A 31 -0.80 -3.91 2.71
N GLU A 32 -1.50 -2.81 3.02
CA GLU A 32 -1.83 -1.79 2.04
C GLU A 32 -0.62 -0.93 1.67
N ILE A 33 -0.48 -0.65 0.37
CA ILE A 33 0.50 0.30 -0.14
C ILE A 33 -0.10 1.72 -0.07
N LYS A 34 0.71 2.69 0.35
CA LYS A 34 0.41 4.13 0.29
C LYS A 34 1.38 4.81 -0.66
N ALA A 35 0.97 5.95 -1.18
CA ALA A 35 1.79 6.79 -2.06
C ALA A 35 2.03 8.15 -1.38
N GLU A 36 3.30 8.52 -1.20
CA GLU A 36 3.68 9.89 -0.91
C GLU A 36 3.91 10.61 -2.24
N VAL A 37 3.17 11.69 -2.48
CA VAL A 37 3.24 12.47 -3.71
C VAL A 37 3.73 13.87 -3.39
N ASN A 38 4.80 14.30 -4.05
CA ASN A 38 5.20 15.69 -4.09
C ASN A 38 4.35 16.42 -5.14
N LEU A 39 3.48 17.32 -4.68
CA LEU A 39 2.49 17.99 -5.52
C LEU A 39 3.09 19.09 -6.42
N GLU A 40 4.33 19.50 -6.17
CA GLU A 40 5.01 20.53 -6.99
C GLU A 40 5.77 19.89 -8.16
N THR A 41 6.37 18.72 -7.94
CA THR A 41 7.22 18.04 -8.94
C THR A 41 6.54 16.85 -9.61
N GLY A 42 5.45 16.35 -9.02
CA GLY A 42 4.80 15.11 -9.44
C GLY A 42 5.56 13.84 -9.05
N ALA A 43 6.64 13.93 -8.27
CA ALA A 43 7.36 12.75 -7.81
C ALA A 43 6.49 11.88 -6.89
N VAL A 44 6.51 10.57 -7.11
CA VAL A 44 5.73 9.59 -6.34
C VAL A 44 6.64 8.56 -5.69
N ARG A 45 6.44 8.32 -4.40
CA ARG A 45 7.10 7.25 -3.64
C ARG A 45 6.05 6.30 -3.07
N LEU A 46 6.15 5.03 -3.45
CA LEU A 46 5.32 3.96 -2.89
C LEU A 46 5.97 3.40 -1.63
N PHE A 47 5.18 3.19 -0.58
CA PHE A 47 5.64 2.64 0.69
C PHE A 47 4.53 1.89 1.42
N ILE A 48 4.90 1.08 2.41
CA ILE A 48 3.97 0.42 3.33
C ILE A 48 4.08 1.13 4.67
N ASP A 49 2.95 1.49 5.27
CA ASP A 49 2.92 2.12 6.58
C ASP A 49 3.33 1.12 7.68
N PRO A 50 4.13 1.52 8.69
CA PRO A 50 4.42 0.65 9.84
C PRO A 50 3.18 0.07 10.52
N GLU A 51 2.04 0.76 10.51
CA GLU A 51 0.78 0.21 11.05
C GLU A 51 0.21 -0.92 10.20
N GLU A 52 0.35 -0.85 8.87
CA GLU A 52 -0.06 -1.92 7.96
C GLU A 52 0.85 -3.14 8.10
N LEU A 53 2.15 -2.94 8.32
CA LEU A 53 3.09 -4.03 8.57
C LEU A 53 2.75 -4.83 9.84
N LYS A 54 2.14 -4.21 10.86
CA LYS A 54 1.72 -4.91 12.08
C LYS A 54 0.60 -5.93 11.84
N LYS A 55 -0.15 -5.82 10.74
CA LYS A 55 -1.22 -6.75 10.39
C LYS A 55 -0.67 -8.10 9.93
N LEU A 56 0.54 -8.11 9.36
CA LEU A 56 1.24 -9.29 8.82
C LEU A 56 1.81 -10.23 9.91
N LYS A 57 1.18 -10.31 11.09
CA LYS A 57 1.61 -11.13 12.23
C LYS A 57 1.00 -12.52 12.24
#